data_AF-A0A8S4BCU6-F1
#
_entry.id   AF-A0A8S4BCU6-F1
#
_cell.length_a   1.000
_cell.length_b   1.000
_cell.length_c   1.000
_cell.angle_alpha   90.00
_cell.angle_beta   90.00
_cell.angle_gamma   90.00
#
_symmetry.space_group_name_H-M   'P 1'
#
loop_
_entity.id
_entity.type
_entity.pdbx_description
1 polymer ?
#
loop_
_entity_poly.entity_id
_entity_poly.type
_entity_poly.pdbx_seq_one_letter_code
_entity_poly.pdbx_strand_id
1 'polypeptide(L)'
;MNSRSVCRVFQRQFAASAAAGRPSPAEIRSQRSAAFSREQSRQRALFPRVEKMEVALQGPGLQGTTLIMNRGMSTPLSCARHLTEHHVNNSVLALVDGQPWPLHRPLTASCSLALLTFKDSDPTLANQAYWRSCAALLGQVLETAFKDDYSVELLATPEVPVVSGAFCCDVALDPRLDSWAPSEEALRSLTRGALQLIHQDLAWEPLEVTPPVALELFSHSR
;
A
#
# COMPACT_ATOMS: atom_id res chain seq x y z
N MET A 1 8.05 -75.75 -31.09
CA MET A 1 9.26 -74.92 -31.19
C MET A 1 8.86 -73.53 -31.66
N ASN A 2 9.44 -72.51 -31.03
CA ASN A 2 9.44 -71.08 -31.35
C ASN A 2 8.25 -70.22 -30.86
N SER A 3 8.33 -69.91 -29.56
CA SER A 3 7.77 -68.71 -28.92
C SER A 3 8.33 -67.43 -29.57
N ARG A 4 7.48 -66.46 -29.90
CA ARG A 4 7.85 -65.10 -30.29
C ARG A 4 7.37 -64.13 -29.21
N SER A 5 8.28 -63.69 -28.34
CA SER A 5 8.07 -62.55 -27.45
C SER A 5 8.06 -61.25 -28.24
N VAL A 6 7.02 -60.44 -28.08
CA VAL A 6 7.00 -59.04 -28.52
C VAL A 6 7.06 -58.17 -27.26
N CYS A 7 8.25 -57.68 -26.94
CA CYS A 7 8.43 -56.66 -25.89
C CYS A 7 7.86 -55.33 -26.39
N ARG A 8 6.66 -54.96 -25.92
CA ARG A 8 6.18 -53.57 -26.01
C ARG A 8 6.85 -52.77 -24.89
N VAL A 9 7.87 -52.01 -25.25
CA VAL A 9 8.46 -50.98 -24.39
C VAL A 9 7.43 -49.87 -24.23
N PHE A 10 6.79 -49.81 -23.06
CA PHE A 10 6.03 -48.64 -22.64
C PHE A 10 7.03 -47.52 -22.33
N GLN A 11 7.26 -46.63 -23.30
CA GLN A 11 7.86 -45.33 -23.01
C GLN A 11 6.84 -44.52 -22.19
N ARG A 12 7.02 -44.50 -20.87
CA ARG A 12 6.47 -43.44 -20.03
C ARG A 12 7.12 -42.13 -20.48
N GLN A 13 6.39 -41.34 -21.24
CA GLN A 13 6.70 -39.93 -21.40
C GLN A 13 6.59 -39.28 -20.02
N PHE A 14 7.72 -39.11 -19.35
CA PHE A 14 7.83 -38.14 -18.26
C PHE A 14 7.64 -36.77 -18.91
N ALA A 15 6.46 -36.18 -18.74
CA ALA A 15 6.28 -34.76 -18.91
C ALA A 15 7.20 -34.08 -17.91
N ALA A 16 8.33 -33.57 -18.39
CA ALA A 16 9.12 -32.59 -17.65
C ALA A 16 8.20 -31.38 -17.46
N SER A 17 7.57 -31.29 -16.29
CA SER A 17 7.07 -30.01 -15.81
C SER A 17 8.30 -29.12 -15.77
N ALA A 18 8.43 -28.20 -16.73
CA ALA A 18 9.37 -27.11 -16.64
C ALA A 18 9.23 -26.56 -15.22
N ALA A 19 10.31 -26.59 -14.44
CA ALA A 19 10.36 -25.85 -13.20
C ALA A 19 10.11 -24.39 -13.61
N ALA A 20 8.89 -23.91 -13.42
CA ALA A 20 8.58 -22.51 -13.64
C ALA A 20 9.53 -21.75 -12.72
N GLY A 21 10.50 -21.05 -13.32
CA GLY A 21 11.45 -20.24 -12.57
C GLY A 21 10.65 -19.30 -11.68
N ARG A 22 11.03 -19.19 -10.40
CA ARG A 22 10.42 -18.20 -9.50
C ARG A 22 10.54 -16.85 -10.20
N PRO A 23 9.44 -16.10 -10.38
CA PRO A 23 9.52 -14.81 -11.05
C PRO A 23 10.46 -13.89 -10.28
N SER A 24 11.19 -13.08 -11.03
CA SER A 24 12.08 -12.06 -10.47
C SER A 24 11.28 -11.04 -9.63
N PRO A 25 11.93 -10.36 -8.67
CA PRO A 25 11.26 -9.31 -7.88
C PRO A 25 10.60 -8.22 -8.75
N ALA A 26 11.25 -7.88 -9.89
CA ALA A 26 10.71 -6.93 -10.85
C ALA A 26 9.44 -7.43 -11.55
N GLU A 27 9.40 -8.70 -11.94
CA GLU A 27 8.20 -9.33 -12.53
C GLU A 27 7.05 -9.38 -11.53
N ILE A 28 7.33 -9.77 -10.27
CA ILE A 28 6.32 -9.79 -9.20
C ILE A 28 5.74 -8.38 -8.99
N ARG A 29 6.59 -7.35 -8.93
CA ARG A 29 6.16 -5.95 -8.80
C ARG A 29 5.31 -5.51 -9.98
N SER A 30 5.71 -5.86 -11.20
CA SER A 30 4.95 -5.53 -12.41
C SER A 30 3.56 -6.18 -12.40
N GLN A 31 3.47 -7.46 -12.03
CA GLN A 31 2.19 -8.17 -11.90
C GLN A 31 1.29 -7.53 -10.83
N ARG A 32 1.84 -7.19 -9.66
CA ARG A 32 1.12 -6.50 -8.58
C ARG A 32 0.57 -5.15 -9.04
N SER A 33 1.41 -4.33 -9.68
CA SER A 33 0.99 -3.04 -10.23
C SER A 33 -0.12 -3.20 -11.27
N ALA A 34 -0.02 -4.19 -12.16
CA ALA A 34 -1.06 -4.45 -13.17
C ALA A 34 -2.40 -4.86 -12.53
N ALA A 35 -2.38 -5.71 -11.51
CA ALA A 35 -3.57 -6.10 -10.76
C ALA A 35 -4.18 -4.92 -9.99
N PHE A 36 -3.35 -4.10 -9.35
CA PHE A 36 -3.77 -2.85 -8.69
C PHE A 36 -4.44 -1.89 -9.66
N SER A 37 -3.81 -1.59 -10.80
CA SER A 37 -4.36 -0.69 -11.82
C SER A 37 -5.68 -1.21 -12.41
N ARG A 38 -5.80 -2.53 -12.59
CA ARG A 38 -7.04 -3.17 -13.08
C ARG A 38 -8.18 -2.98 -12.08
N GLU A 39 -7.93 -3.22 -10.79
CA GLU A 39 -8.95 -3.05 -9.76
C GLU A 39 -9.31 -1.57 -9.53
N GLN A 40 -8.33 -0.67 -9.54
CA GLN A 40 -8.57 0.78 -9.51
C GLN A 40 -9.44 1.23 -10.69
N SER A 41 -9.18 0.72 -11.90
CA SER A 41 -10.00 1.00 -13.08
C SER A 41 -11.42 0.48 -12.93
N ARG A 42 -11.59 -0.73 -12.38
CA ARG A 42 -12.90 -1.33 -12.09
C ARG A 42 -13.71 -0.47 -11.11
N GLN A 43 -13.08 0.02 -10.03
CA GLN A 43 -13.76 0.87 -9.04
C GLN A 43 -14.14 2.23 -9.62
N ARG A 44 -13.29 2.84 -10.43
CA ARG A 44 -13.62 4.09 -11.14
C ARG A 44 -14.78 3.91 -12.11
N ALA A 45 -14.88 2.76 -12.76
CA ALA A 45 -15.97 2.44 -13.68
C ALA A 45 -17.35 2.30 -12.98
N LEU A 46 -17.39 2.17 -11.64
CA LEU A 46 -18.65 2.17 -10.88
C LEU A 46 -19.32 3.55 -10.84
N PHE A 47 -18.58 4.62 -11.17
CA PHE A 47 -19.08 6.00 -11.22
C PHE A 47 -18.99 6.55 -12.65
N PRO A 48 -19.75 6.00 -13.62
CA PRO A 48 -19.64 6.40 -15.04
C PRO A 48 -20.21 7.80 -15.31
N ARG A 49 -21.03 8.33 -14.41
CA ARG A 49 -21.63 9.66 -14.50
C ARG A 49 -21.26 10.47 -13.26
N VAL A 50 -21.08 11.77 -13.45
CA VAL A 50 -20.79 12.70 -12.38
C VAL A 50 -22.05 12.92 -11.54
N GLU A 51 -22.11 12.28 -10.38
CA GLU A 51 -23.10 12.56 -9.35
C GLU A 51 -22.56 13.58 -8.36
N LYS A 52 -23.40 14.54 -7.96
CA LYS A 52 -23.05 15.53 -6.95
C LYS A 52 -23.42 15.03 -5.56
N MET A 53 -22.60 15.38 -4.58
CA MET A 53 -22.86 15.10 -3.17
C MET A 53 -22.53 16.33 -2.33
N GLU A 54 -23.28 16.50 -1.25
CA GLU A 54 -23.04 17.52 -0.23
C GLU A 54 -22.03 17.01 0.80
N VAL A 55 -21.01 17.82 1.09
CA VAL A 55 -20.00 17.56 2.12
C VAL A 55 -20.05 18.69 3.14
N ALA A 56 -20.52 18.39 4.35
CA ALA A 56 -20.62 19.36 5.44
C ALA A 56 -19.29 19.41 6.21
N LEU A 57 -18.64 20.58 6.26
CA LEU A 57 -17.37 20.73 6.92
C LEU A 57 -17.53 20.87 8.44
N GLN A 58 -16.64 20.21 9.17
CA GLN A 58 -16.52 20.29 10.61
C GLN A 58 -15.15 20.83 10.99
N GLY A 59 -15.13 21.84 11.85
CA GLY A 59 -13.89 22.41 12.37
C GLY A 59 -14.06 23.82 12.92
N PRO A 60 -13.02 24.36 13.59
CA PRO A 60 -13.03 25.74 14.06
C PRO A 60 -13.21 26.71 12.88
N GLY A 61 -14.25 27.56 12.95
CA GLY A 61 -14.53 28.55 11.90
C GLY A 61 -15.10 28.00 10.59
N LEU A 62 -15.32 26.69 10.48
CA LEU A 62 -15.92 26.05 9.29
C LEU A 62 -17.38 25.63 9.49
N GLN A 63 -17.93 25.85 10.70
CA GLN A 63 -19.29 25.46 11.06
C GLN A 63 -20.33 26.04 10.09
N GLY A 64 -21.15 25.17 9.50
CA GLY A 64 -22.17 25.54 8.52
C GLY A 64 -21.69 25.65 7.08
N THR A 65 -20.39 25.46 6.81
CA THR A 65 -19.87 25.44 5.44
C THR A 65 -20.18 24.09 4.79
N THR A 66 -20.81 24.13 3.63
CA THR A 66 -21.11 22.93 2.83
C THR A 66 -20.48 23.06 1.44
N LEU A 67 -19.81 22.00 0.98
CA LEU A 67 -19.22 21.90 -0.34
C LEU A 67 -20.01 20.92 -1.21
N ILE A 68 -20.17 21.25 -2.49
CA ILE A 68 -20.79 20.36 -3.48
C ILE A 68 -19.68 19.67 -4.28
N MET A 69 -19.47 18.39 -4.00
CA MET A 69 -18.36 17.61 -4.54
C MET A 69 -18.86 16.50 -5.48
N ASN A 70 -17.94 15.86 -6.21
CA ASN A 70 -18.27 14.77 -7.11
C ASN A 70 -18.13 13.42 -6.39
N ARG A 71 -19.23 12.68 -6.32
CA ARG A 71 -19.28 11.33 -5.74
C ARG A 71 -18.35 10.38 -6.47
N GLY A 72 -17.58 9.59 -5.73
CA GLY A 72 -16.65 8.59 -6.25
C GLY A 72 -15.40 9.15 -6.93
N MET A 73 -15.20 10.48 -6.92
CA MET A 73 -14.08 11.15 -7.57
C MET A 73 -13.40 12.18 -6.67
N SER A 74 -14.17 13.03 -6.00
CA SER A 74 -13.63 14.02 -5.09
C SER A 74 -13.13 13.37 -3.81
N THR A 75 -12.02 13.89 -3.29
CA THR A 75 -11.35 13.38 -2.09
C THR A 75 -11.40 14.43 -0.97
N PRO A 76 -11.12 14.08 0.30
CA PRO A 76 -10.92 15.07 1.34
C PRO A 76 -9.87 16.13 0.96
N LEU A 77 -8.80 15.75 0.27
CA LEU A 77 -7.80 16.70 -0.21
C LEU A 77 -8.39 17.68 -1.24
N SER A 78 -9.30 17.21 -2.11
CA SER A 78 -10.05 18.10 -3.00
C SER A 78 -10.87 19.12 -2.22
N CYS A 79 -11.50 18.72 -1.11
CA CYS A 79 -12.24 19.62 -0.22
C CYS A 79 -11.31 20.65 0.44
N ALA A 80 -10.13 20.21 0.92
CA ALA A 80 -9.13 21.11 1.50
C ALA A 80 -8.65 22.19 0.52
N ARG A 81 -8.52 21.84 -0.77
CA ARG A 81 -8.17 22.80 -1.85
C ARG A 81 -9.21 23.90 -2.07
N HIS A 82 -10.48 23.66 -1.72
CA HIS A 82 -11.53 24.69 -1.77
C HIS A 82 -11.48 25.67 -0.58
N LEU A 83 -10.72 25.34 0.47
CA LEU A 83 -10.60 26.16 1.67
C LEU A 83 -9.42 27.12 1.59
N THR A 84 -8.24 26.65 1.96
CA THR A 84 -7.01 27.45 1.93
C THR A 84 -5.82 26.53 1.72
N GLU A 85 -4.70 27.10 1.26
CA GLU A 85 -3.43 26.38 1.15
C GLU A 85 -2.97 25.79 2.49
N HIS A 86 -3.28 26.47 3.61
CA HIS A 86 -2.99 25.94 4.94
C HIS A 86 -3.64 24.57 5.18
N HIS A 87 -4.91 24.39 4.78
CA HIS A 87 -5.59 23.10 4.91
C HIS A 87 -4.96 22.04 4.01
N VAL A 88 -4.55 22.40 2.80
CA VAL A 88 -3.87 21.46 1.89
C VAL A 88 -2.55 20.97 2.46
N ASN A 89 -1.75 21.88 3.03
CA ASN A 89 -0.38 21.57 3.45
C ASN A 89 -0.29 20.96 4.86
N ASN A 90 -1.28 21.20 5.73
CA ASN A 90 -1.23 20.76 7.13
C ASN A 90 -2.21 19.64 7.48
N SER A 91 -3.16 19.31 6.60
CA SER A 91 -4.04 18.16 6.81
C SER A 91 -3.25 16.87 6.60
N VAL A 92 -3.39 15.94 7.54
CA VAL A 92 -2.69 14.65 7.51
C VAL A 92 -3.68 13.51 7.27
N LEU A 93 -4.86 13.63 7.87
CA LEU A 93 -5.92 12.64 7.85
C LEU A 93 -7.26 13.37 7.85
N ALA A 94 -8.33 12.73 7.38
CA ALA A 94 -9.68 13.25 7.54
C ALA A 94 -10.52 12.35 8.44
N LEU A 95 -11.56 12.92 9.04
CA LEU A 95 -12.68 12.18 9.59
C LEU A 95 -13.87 12.36 8.68
N VAL A 96 -14.37 11.25 8.14
CA VAL A 96 -15.61 11.19 7.36
C VAL A 96 -16.64 10.51 8.23
N ASP A 97 -17.66 11.25 8.66
CA ASP A 97 -18.69 10.77 9.61
C ASP A 97 -18.08 10.17 10.90
N GLY A 98 -17.04 10.82 11.40
CA GLY A 98 -16.31 10.42 12.60
C GLY A 98 -15.32 9.25 12.38
N GLN A 99 -15.21 8.70 11.17
CA GLN A 99 -14.30 7.60 10.86
C GLN A 99 -13.02 8.08 10.17
N PRO A 100 -11.84 7.54 10.54
CA PRO A 100 -10.57 7.83 9.86
C PRO A 100 -10.64 7.57 8.36
N TRP A 101 -10.25 8.57 7.57
CA TRP A 101 -10.32 8.52 6.11
C TRP A 101 -9.05 9.11 5.48
N PRO A 102 -8.34 8.35 4.62
CA PRO A 102 -7.17 8.87 3.92
C PRO A 102 -7.51 10.04 3.00
N LEU A 103 -6.63 11.04 2.92
CA LEU A 103 -6.89 12.27 2.17
C LEU A 103 -7.06 12.08 0.66
N HIS A 104 -6.44 11.05 0.09
CA HIS A 104 -6.53 10.70 -1.34
C HIS A 104 -7.65 9.71 -1.67
N ARG A 105 -8.37 9.20 -0.65
CA ARG A 105 -9.46 8.25 -0.87
C ARG A 105 -10.72 8.99 -1.35
N PRO A 106 -11.34 8.59 -2.47
CA PRO A 106 -12.57 9.21 -2.95
C PRO A 106 -13.74 9.07 -1.97
N LEU A 107 -14.53 10.13 -1.82
CA LEU A 107 -15.75 10.15 -1.02
C LEU A 107 -16.91 9.51 -1.80
N THR A 108 -17.69 8.65 -1.15
CA THR A 108 -18.69 7.79 -1.81
C THR A 108 -20.13 8.18 -1.51
N ALA A 109 -20.38 9.08 -0.58
CA ALA A 109 -21.70 9.57 -0.20
C ALA A 109 -21.61 10.97 0.41
N SER A 110 -22.76 11.62 0.57
CA SER A 110 -22.85 12.84 1.37
C SER A 110 -22.46 12.54 2.81
N CYS A 111 -21.57 13.36 3.35
CA CYS A 111 -20.91 13.09 4.61
C CYS A 111 -20.53 14.39 5.33
N SER A 112 -20.25 14.25 6.62
CA SER A 112 -19.54 15.24 7.39
C SER A 112 -18.03 15.03 7.29
N LEU A 113 -17.26 16.10 7.12
CA LEU A 113 -15.82 16.06 6.90
C LEU A 113 -15.08 16.97 7.89
N ALA A 114 -14.22 16.39 8.73
CA ALA A 114 -13.24 17.13 9.51
C ALA A 114 -11.83 16.84 8.97
N LEU A 115 -10.99 17.86 8.88
CA LEU A 115 -9.58 17.72 8.52
C LEU A 115 -8.74 17.72 9.79
N LEU A 116 -7.91 16.69 9.96
CA LEU A 116 -7.06 16.51 11.14
C LEU A 116 -5.63 16.97 10.86
N THR A 117 -5.04 17.61 11.86
CA THR A 117 -3.66 18.09 11.83
C THR A 117 -2.86 17.57 13.03
N PHE A 118 -1.54 17.63 12.96
CA PHE A 118 -0.68 17.30 14.10
C PHE A 118 -0.81 18.28 15.28
N LYS A 119 -1.46 19.44 15.08
CA LYS A 119 -1.60 20.50 16.09
C LYS A 119 -2.97 20.49 16.77
N ASP A 120 -3.82 19.52 16.45
CA ASP A 120 -5.12 19.38 17.08
C ASP A 120 -4.98 19.04 18.56
N SER A 121 -6.02 19.29 19.37
CA SER A 121 -6.01 18.96 20.80
C SER A 121 -5.82 17.47 21.06
N ASP A 122 -6.31 16.62 20.16
CA ASP A 122 -6.06 15.18 20.15
C ASP A 122 -5.45 14.75 18.79
N PRO A 123 -4.12 14.67 18.70
CA PRO A 123 -3.43 14.25 17.48
C PRO A 123 -3.27 12.73 17.38
N THR A 124 -3.94 11.93 18.22
CA THR A 124 -3.70 10.47 18.33
C THR A 124 -3.85 9.75 17.00
N LEU A 125 -4.94 10.01 16.26
CA LEU A 125 -5.18 9.37 14.96
C LEU A 125 -4.17 9.80 13.89
N ALA A 126 -3.79 11.09 13.87
CA ALA A 126 -2.78 11.61 12.95
C ALA A 126 -1.41 10.96 13.22
N ASN A 127 -1.03 10.83 14.49
CA ASN A 127 0.22 10.17 14.90
C ASN A 127 0.21 8.69 14.54
N GLN A 128 -0.88 7.96 14.79
CA GLN A 128 -0.99 6.55 14.40
C GLN A 128 -0.88 6.37 12.88
N ALA A 129 -1.57 7.21 12.10
CA ALA A 129 -1.49 7.18 10.65
C ALA A 129 -0.05 7.45 10.16
N TYR A 130 0.63 8.46 10.72
CA TYR A 130 2.01 8.75 10.39
C TYR A 130 2.96 7.59 10.72
N TRP A 131 2.81 6.95 11.88
CA TRP A 131 3.64 5.79 12.28
C TRP A 131 3.47 4.61 11.32
N ARG A 132 2.23 4.34 10.90
CA ARG A 132 1.93 3.30 9.88
C ARG A 132 2.58 3.65 8.53
N SER A 133 2.50 4.91 8.10
CA SER A 133 3.15 5.38 6.87
C SER A 133 4.67 5.25 6.93
N CYS A 134 5.30 5.55 8.08
CA CYS A 134 6.74 5.36 8.29
C CYS A 134 7.15 3.89 8.22
N ALA A 135 6.40 2.99 8.83
CA ALA A 135 6.66 1.55 8.75
C ALA A 135 6.53 1.02 7.31
N ALA A 136 5.52 1.47 6.57
CA ALA A 136 5.34 1.11 5.16
C ALA A 136 6.49 1.63 4.27
N LEU A 137 6.94 2.88 4.49
CA LEU A 137 8.09 3.44 3.79
C LEU A 137 9.37 2.63 4.08
N LEU A 138 9.59 2.22 5.33
CA LEU A 138 10.72 1.37 5.71
C LEU A 138 10.65 0.02 5.00
N GLY A 139 9.48 -0.61 4.91
CA GLY A 139 9.28 -1.84 4.13
C GLY A 139 9.70 -1.68 2.67
N GLN A 140 9.27 -0.60 2.01
CA GLN A 140 9.64 -0.32 0.62
C GLN A 140 11.16 -0.15 0.42
N VAL A 141 11.83 0.52 1.37
CA VAL A 141 13.29 0.67 1.36
C VAL A 141 13.97 -0.69 1.51
N LEU A 142 13.51 -1.52 2.46
CA LEU A 142 14.09 -2.83 2.72
C LEU A 142 13.91 -3.78 1.53
N GLU A 143 12.75 -3.80 0.87
CA GLU A 143 12.51 -4.60 -0.34
C GLU A 143 13.45 -4.25 -1.51
N THR A 144 14.03 -3.05 -1.52
CA THR A 144 14.90 -2.56 -2.62
C THR A 144 16.36 -2.39 -2.23
N ALA A 145 16.71 -2.62 -0.96
CA ALA A 145 18.07 -2.39 -0.45
C ALA A 145 19.05 -3.52 -0.77
N PHE A 146 18.54 -4.75 -0.91
CA PHE A 146 19.36 -5.93 -1.14
C PHE A 146 19.54 -6.22 -2.63
N LYS A 147 20.58 -6.98 -2.99
CA LYS A 147 20.81 -7.39 -4.38
C LYS A 147 19.69 -8.34 -4.82
N ASP A 148 19.34 -8.29 -6.10
CA ASP A 148 18.26 -9.10 -6.70
C ASP A 148 18.41 -10.62 -6.48
N ASP A 149 19.65 -11.08 -6.26
CA ASP A 149 19.92 -12.49 -5.96
C ASP A 149 19.38 -12.92 -4.59
N TYR A 150 19.15 -12.00 -3.64
CA TYR A 150 18.66 -12.31 -2.30
C TYR A 150 17.16 -12.01 -2.19
N SER A 151 16.39 -12.97 -1.68
CA SER A 151 14.99 -12.72 -1.37
C SER A 151 14.82 -11.85 -0.11
N VAL A 152 13.92 -10.87 -0.20
CA VAL A 152 13.44 -10.09 0.94
C VAL A 152 11.92 -10.23 0.97
N GLU A 153 11.38 -10.60 2.11
CA GLU A 153 9.94 -10.80 2.30
C GLU A 153 9.45 -9.94 3.47
N LEU A 154 8.51 -9.04 3.18
CA LEU A 154 7.84 -8.26 4.20
C LEU A 154 6.84 -9.14 4.96
N LEU A 155 6.93 -9.11 6.29
CA LEU A 155 6.01 -9.79 7.18
C LEU A 155 4.88 -8.85 7.62
N ALA A 156 3.94 -9.38 8.39
CA ALA A 156 2.90 -8.59 9.01
C ALA A 156 3.53 -7.46 9.85
N THR A 157 3.16 -6.21 9.56
CA THR A 157 3.68 -5.06 10.30
C THR A 157 3.09 -5.03 11.71
N PRO A 158 3.91 -5.04 12.78
CA PRO A 158 3.41 -5.00 14.14
C PRO A 158 2.78 -3.64 14.46
N GLU A 159 1.67 -3.63 15.20
CA GLU A 159 1.11 -2.38 15.73
C GLU A 159 1.93 -1.93 16.94
N VAL A 160 2.78 -0.92 16.72
CA VAL A 160 3.63 -0.35 17.76
C VAL A 160 3.04 0.97 18.25
N PRO A 161 2.80 1.13 19.57
CA PRO A 161 2.33 2.40 20.13
C PRO A 161 3.33 3.54 19.87
N VAL A 162 2.82 4.74 19.57
CA VAL A 162 3.63 5.95 19.32
C VAL A 162 4.57 6.26 20.48
N VAL A 163 4.12 5.99 21.72
CA VAL A 163 4.90 6.20 22.96
C VAL A 163 6.16 5.35 23.07
N SER A 164 6.31 4.31 22.25
CA SER A 164 7.52 3.49 22.19
C SER A 164 8.75 4.27 21.66
N GLY A 165 8.51 5.37 20.94
CA GLY A 165 9.56 6.15 20.30
C GLY A 165 10.12 5.54 19.00
N ALA A 166 9.54 4.44 18.50
CA ALA A 166 9.94 3.81 17.25
C ALA A 166 8.75 3.27 16.45
N PHE A 167 8.97 3.09 15.15
CA PHE A 167 8.11 2.28 14.28
C PHE A 167 8.94 1.09 13.78
N CYS A 168 8.29 -0.04 13.53
CA CYS A 168 8.96 -1.29 13.20
C CYS A 168 8.39 -1.88 11.90
N CYS A 169 9.21 -2.61 11.17
CA CYS A 169 8.84 -3.38 10.00
C CYS A 169 9.56 -4.72 10.10
N ASP A 170 8.79 -5.80 10.18
CA ASP A 170 9.33 -7.15 10.29
C ASP A 170 9.61 -7.68 8.88
N VAL A 171 10.81 -8.22 8.67
CA VAL A 171 11.26 -8.73 7.38
C VAL A 171 11.95 -10.08 7.54
N ALA A 172 11.67 -11.00 6.61
CA ALA A 172 12.41 -12.23 6.45
C ALA A 172 13.42 -12.07 5.31
N LEU A 173 14.69 -12.37 5.59
CA LEU A 173 15.78 -12.31 4.62
C LEU A 173 16.08 -13.71 4.08
N ASP A 174 16.76 -13.75 2.94
CA ASP A 174 17.32 -14.98 2.36
C ASP A 174 18.17 -15.73 3.39
N PRO A 175 18.04 -17.07 3.53
CA PRO A 175 18.82 -17.85 4.50
C PRO A 175 20.34 -17.70 4.35
N ARG A 176 20.84 -17.31 3.16
CA ARG A 176 22.26 -16.99 2.97
C ARG A 176 22.72 -15.75 3.75
N LEU A 177 21.79 -14.99 4.30
CA LEU A 177 22.02 -13.80 5.14
C LEU A 177 21.73 -14.08 6.63
N ASP A 178 21.58 -15.34 7.07
CA ASP A 178 21.27 -15.66 8.48
C ASP A 178 22.30 -15.12 9.48
N SER A 179 23.59 -15.07 9.10
CA SER A 179 24.66 -14.52 9.93
C SER A 179 24.94 -13.03 9.67
N TRP A 180 24.21 -12.40 8.74
CA TRP A 180 24.41 -11.01 8.39
C TRP A 180 23.75 -10.10 9.42
N ALA A 181 24.49 -9.08 9.85
CA ALA A 181 23.98 -7.98 10.66
C ALA A 181 24.30 -6.65 9.98
N PRO A 182 23.39 -5.66 10.03
CA PRO A 182 23.62 -4.37 9.38
C PRO A 182 24.76 -3.62 10.08
N SER A 183 25.72 -3.14 9.28
CA SER A 183 26.73 -2.18 9.74
C SER A 183 26.13 -0.77 9.83
N GLU A 184 26.84 0.14 10.50
CA GLU A 184 26.42 1.56 10.55
C GLU A 184 26.34 2.19 9.15
N GLU A 185 27.21 1.80 8.23
CA GLU A 185 27.18 2.24 6.83
C GLU A 185 25.96 1.69 6.08
N ALA A 186 25.56 0.45 6.36
CA ALA A 186 24.34 -0.13 5.81
C ALA A 186 23.11 0.65 6.29
N LEU A 187 23.04 0.96 7.59
CA LEU A 187 21.94 1.76 8.16
C LEU A 187 21.88 3.16 7.54
N ARG A 188 23.02 3.85 7.38
CA ARG A 188 23.08 5.14 6.67
C ARG A 188 22.60 5.04 5.23
N SER A 189 22.92 3.93 4.54
CA SER A 189 22.47 3.69 3.17
C SER A 189 20.96 3.48 3.09
N LEU A 190 20.35 2.78 4.05
CA LEU A 190 18.88 2.67 4.17
C LEU A 190 18.24 4.04 4.39
N THR A 191 18.77 4.86 5.29
CA THR A 191 18.27 6.23 5.52
C THR A 191 18.33 7.06 4.24
N ARG A 192 19.42 6.95 3.46
CA ARG A 192 19.54 7.64 2.17
C ARG A 192 18.47 7.15 1.18
N GLY A 193 18.19 5.85 1.13
CA GLY A 193 17.12 5.29 0.31
C GLY A 193 15.74 5.84 0.71
N ALA A 194 15.45 5.91 2.01
CA ALA A 194 14.23 6.52 2.51
C ALA A 194 14.09 8.00 2.10
N LEU A 195 15.16 8.78 2.26
CA LEU A 195 15.16 10.19 1.85
C LEU A 195 14.93 10.34 0.35
N GLN A 196 15.52 9.48 -0.49
CA GLN A 196 15.29 9.49 -1.93
C GLN A 196 13.83 9.22 -2.29
N LEU A 197 13.16 8.29 -1.60
CA LEU A 197 11.73 8.05 -1.78
C LEU A 197 10.88 9.24 -1.34
N ILE A 198 11.22 9.86 -0.20
CA ILE A 198 10.52 11.05 0.30
C ILE A 198 10.60 12.21 -0.71
N HIS A 199 11.77 12.42 -1.33
CA HIS A 199 11.95 13.49 -2.32
C HIS A 199 11.19 13.27 -3.63
N GLN A 200 10.72 12.05 -3.91
CA GLN A 200 9.89 11.78 -5.08
C GLN A 200 8.44 12.28 -4.92
N ASP A 201 8.03 12.61 -3.69
CA ASP A 201 6.70 13.14 -3.38
C ASP A 201 5.55 12.30 -3.98
N LEU A 202 5.66 10.98 -3.84
CA LEU A 202 4.67 10.05 -4.37
C LEU A 202 3.40 10.07 -3.50
N ALA A 203 2.24 10.08 -4.17
CA ALA A 203 0.96 10.02 -3.49
C ALA A 203 0.67 8.62 -2.94
N TRP A 204 0.02 8.56 -1.77
CA TRP A 204 -0.54 7.32 -1.24
C TRP A 204 -1.87 7.02 -1.94
N GLU A 205 -1.97 5.86 -2.58
CA GLU A 205 -3.17 5.43 -3.32
C GLU A 205 -3.89 4.29 -2.58
N PRO A 206 -4.82 4.61 -1.66
CA PRO A 206 -5.58 3.60 -0.95
C PRO A 206 -6.58 2.92 -1.90
N LEU A 207 -6.66 1.59 -1.81
CA LEU A 207 -7.57 0.78 -2.61
C LEU A 207 -8.23 -0.27 -1.71
N GLU A 208 -9.56 -0.24 -1.61
CA GLU A 208 -10.30 -1.28 -0.90
C GLU A 208 -10.52 -2.47 -1.81
N VAL A 209 -10.06 -3.65 -1.40
CA VAL A 209 -10.11 -4.85 -2.24
C VAL A 209 -10.82 -5.98 -1.52
N THR A 210 -11.43 -6.87 -2.30
CA THR A 210 -11.99 -8.12 -1.76
C THR A 210 -10.86 -9.11 -1.48
N PRO A 211 -11.05 -10.07 -0.55
CA PRO A 211 -10.02 -11.07 -0.24
C PRO A 211 -9.47 -11.82 -1.47
N PRO A 212 -10.27 -12.23 -2.47
CA PRO A 212 -9.75 -12.88 -3.67
C PRO A 212 -8.75 -12.02 -4.46
N VAL A 213 -9.00 -10.71 -4.58
CA VAL A 213 -8.11 -9.77 -5.27
C VAL A 213 -6.82 -9.57 -4.47
N ALA A 214 -6.91 -9.50 -3.13
CA ALA A 214 -5.74 -9.44 -2.26
C ALA A 214 -4.87 -10.70 -2.39
N LEU A 215 -5.48 -11.89 -2.39
CA LEU A 215 -4.78 -13.16 -2.57
C LEU A 215 -4.09 -13.26 -3.93
N GLU A 216 -4.68 -12.69 -4.99
CA GLU A 216 -4.03 -12.59 -6.30
C GLU A 216 -2.75 -11.72 -6.22
N LEU A 217 -2.85 -10.52 -5.62
CA LEU A 217 -1.75 -9.58 -5.44
C LEU A 217 -0.58 -10.18 -4.65
N PHE A 218 -0.88 -10.94 -3.60
CA PHE A 218 0.10 -11.51 -2.68
C PHE A 218 0.37 -13.00 -2.91
N SER A 219 0.00 -13.55 -4.07
CA SER A 219 0.20 -14.96 -4.45
C SER A 219 1.65 -15.46 -4.37
N HIS A 220 2.61 -14.56 -4.40
CA HIS A 220 4.05 -14.84 -4.35
C HIS A 220 4.69 -14.60 -2.97
N SER A 221 3.92 -14.05 -2.03
CA SER A 221 4.29 -13.94 -0.61
C SER A 221 3.92 -15.24 0.10
N ARG A 222 4.79 -15.70 1.00
CA ARG A 222 4.65 -16.93 1.77
C ARG A 222 4.24 -16.68 3.21
#